data_AF-A0A974DFP8-F1
#
_entry.id   AF-A0A974DFP8-F1
#
_cell.length_a   1.000
_cell.length_b   1.000
_cell.length_c   1.000
_cell.angle_alpha   90.00
_cell.angle_beta   90.00
_cell.angle_gamma   90.00
#
_symmetry.space_group_name_H-M   'P 1'
#
loop_
_entity.id
_entity.type
_entity.pdbx_description
1 polymer ?
#
loop_
_entity_poly.entity_id
_entity_poly.type
_entity_poly.pdbx_seq_one_letter_code
_entity_poly.pdbx_strand_id
1 'polypeptide(L)'
;AAPPSHLMRVEGNLQASYMEDVNSGRHSVCVPYEGPQVGTECTTVLYNYMCNSSCMGGMNRRPILTIITLETPEGLLLGRRCFEVRVCACPGRDRRTEEDNYTKKRGLKPSGKRELAHPPSSEPPLPKKRLVVDDDEEIFTLRIKGRSRYEMIKKLNDALELQESLDQQKVTIKCRKCRDEIKPKKGKKLLVKDEQPDSE
;
A
#
# COMPACT_ATOMS: atom_id res chain seq x y z
N ALA A 1 4.37 -7.67 31.51
CA ALA A 1 5.36 -6.93 30.72
C ALA A 1 5.75 -7.75 29.49
N ALA A 2 6.02 -7.12 28.34
CA ALA A 2 6.30 -7.83 27.10
C ALA A 2 7.69 -8.50 27.11
N PRO A 3 7.80 -9.81 26.79
CA PRO A 3 9.09 -10.51 26.72
C PRO A 3 10.01 -9.92 25.63
N PRO A 4 11.34 -9.99 25.81
CA PRO A 4 12.30 -9.53 24.81
C PRO A 4 12.33 -10.41 23.55
N SER A 5 11.92 -11.68 23.64
CA SER A 5 11.89 -12.64 22.53
C SER A 5 10.77 -12.37 21.51
N HIS A 6 9.69 -11.69 21.92
CA HIS A 6 8.55 -11.41 21.05
C HIS A 6 8.84 -10.25 20.09
N LEU A 7 8.75 -10.54 18.78
CA LEU A 7 8.88 -9.54 17.72
C LEU A 7 7.72 -8.53 17.72
N MET A 8 6.48 -9.00 17.92
CA MET A 8 5.28 -8.18 17.88
C MET A 8 4.78 -7.91 19.29
N ARG A 9 4.46 -6.66 19.59
CA ARG A 9 3.97 -6.19 20.89
C ARG A 9 2.71 -5.37 20.73
N VAL A 10 1.89 -5.32 21.77
CA VAL A 10 0.72 -4.44 21.81
C VAL A 10 1.04 -3.22 22.65
N GLU A 11 0.65 -2.04 22.17
CA GLU A 11 0.79 -0.77 22.87
C GLU A 11 -0.52 -0.35 23.54
N GLY A 12 -0.43 0.26 24.72
CA GLY A 12 -1.59 0.84 25.40
C GLY A 12 -2.59 -0.15 26.00
N ASN A 13 -2.30 -1.46 25.97
CA ASN A 13 -3.17 -2.49 26.56
C ASN A 13 -2.41 -3.32 27.62
N LEU A 14 -2.80 -3.16 28.89
CA LEU A 14 -2.21 -3.90 30.02
C LEU A 14 -2.67 -5.36 30.10
N GLN A 15 -3.76 -5.72 29.43
CA GLN A 15 -4.30 -7.07 29.36
C GLN A 15 -3.68 -7.90 28.21
N ALA A 16 -2.66 -7.37 27.53
CA ALA A 16 -1.93 -8.12 26.52
C ALA A 16 -1.19 -9.31 27.14
N SER A 17 -1.55 -10.52 26.69
CA SER A 17 -0.94 -11.78 27.08
C SER A 17 0.03 -12.26 26.00
N TYR A 18 1.28 -12.52 26.37
CA TYR A 18 2.33 -12.98 25.47
C TYR A 18 2.55 -14.47 25.69
N MET A 19 2.47 -15.25 24.62
CA MET A 19 2.57 -16.71 24.69
C MET A 19 3.63 -17.24 23.73
N GLU A 20 4.21 -18.37 24.08
CA GLU A 20 5.08 -19.18 23.24
C GLU A 20 4.48 -20.59 23.18
N ASP A 21 4.16 -21.05 21.98
CA ASP A 21 3.66 -22.39 21.77
C ASP A 21 4.78 -23.41 21.97
N VAL A 22 4.63 -24.30 22.96
CA VAL A 22 5.68 -25.26 23.36
C VAL A 22 6.03 -26.24 22.23
N ASN A 23 5.07 -26.57 21.37
CA ASN A 23 5.25 -27.55 20.31
C ASN A 23 5.92 -26.94 19.06
N SER A 24 5.55 -25.73 18.66
CA SER A 24 6.03 -25.08 17.45
C SER A 24 7.07 -23.98 17.67
N GLY A 25 7.30 -23.58 18.93
CA GLY A 25 8.15 -22.45 19.29
C GLY A 25 7.63 -21.11 18.76
N ARG A 26 6.33 -21.02 18.45
CA ARG A 26 5.74 -19.81 17.86
C ARG A 26 5.36 -18.82 18.94
N HIS A 27 5.82 -17.58 18.74
CA HIS A 27 5.43 -16.46 19.58
C HIS A 27 4.11 -15.85 19.11
N SER A 28 3.19 -15.63 20.04
CA SER A 28 1.93 -14.92 19.82
C SER A 28 1.66 -13.90 20.93
N VAL A 29 0.79 -12.94 20.64
CA VAL A 29 0.25 -11.99 21.62
C VAL A 29 -1.26 -11.94 21.45
N CYS A 30 -1.98 -12.06 22.56
CA CYS A 30 -3.44 -12.05 22.61
C CYS A 30 -3.90 -10.86 23.44
N VAL A 31 -4.99 -10.23 22.99
CA VAL A 31 -5.67 -9.16 23.73
C VAL A 31 -7.17 -9.48 23.80
N PRO A 32 -7.85 -9.13 24.89
CA PRO A 32 -9.30 -9.24 24.95
C PRO A 32 -9.95 -8.46 23.82
N TYR A 33 -11.01 -9.03 23.23
CA TYR A 33 -11.80 -8.32 22.24
C TYR A 33 -12.65 -7.25 22.93
N GLU A 34 -12.50 -6.01 22.47
CA GLU A 34 -13.32 -4.87 22.91
C GLU A 34 -14.22 -4.42 21.75
N GLY A 35 -15.49 -4.16 22.05
CA GLY A 35 -16.43 -3.63 21.07
C GLY A 35 -16.03 -2.23 20.59
N PRO A 36 -16.48 -1.80 19.39
CA PRO A 36 -16.24 -0.44 18.91
C PRO A 36 -16.77 0.61 19.90
N GLN A 37 -16.07 1.74 19.98
CA GLN A 37 -16.54 2.87 20.77
C GLN A 37 -17.82 3.47 20.15
N VAL A 38 -18.63 4.14 20.97
CA VAL A 38 -19.86 4.78 20.47
C VAL A 38 -19.49 5.78 19.38
N GLY A 39 -20.09 5.62 18.19
CA GLY A 39 -19.80 6.45 17.02
C GLY A 39 -18.68 5.94 16.12
N THR A 40 -18.05 4.79 16.43
CA THR A 40 -17.14 4.09 15.52
C THR A 40 -17.69 2.73 15.09
N GLU A 41 -17.34 2.29 13.89
CA GLU A 41 -17.70 0.97 13.36
C GLU A 41 -16.61 -0.08 13.57
N CYS A 42 -15.45 0.31 14.10
CA CYS A 42 -14.29 -0.56 14.28
C CYS A 42 -13.56 -0.31 15.61
N THR A 43 -12.83 -1.34 16.03
CA THR A 43 -11.90 -1.31 17.17
C THR A 43 -10.47 -1.26 16.63
N THR A 44 -9.62 -0.43 17.24
CA THR A 44 -8.21 -0.28 16.84
C THR A 44 -7.30 -0.94 17.88
N VAL A 45 -6.39 -1.79 17.42
CA VAL A 45 -5.32 -2.36 18.25
C VAL A 45 -3.98 -1.87 17.70
N LEU A 46 -3.14 -1.32 18.57
CA LEU A 46 -1.85 -0.76 18.20
C LEU A 46 -0.76 -1.81 18.38
N TYR A 47 -0.07 -2.15 17.29
CA TYR A 47 1.01 -3.13 17.28
C TYR A 47 2.37 -2.48 17.00
N ASN A 48 3.37 -2.91 17.76
CA ASN A 48 4.77 -2.51 17.62
C ASN A 48 5.63 -3.70 17.21
N TYR A 49 6.48 -3.50 16.19
CA TYR A 49 7.44 -4.50 15.72
C TYR A 49 8.85 -4.13 16.15
N MET A 50 9.50 -5.02 16.88
CA MET A 50 10.71 -4.70 17.66
C MET A 50 12.04 -4.97 16.94
N CYS A 51 12.03 -5.49 15.70
CA CYS A 51 13.22 -5.62 14.86
C CYS A 51 12.94 -5.19 13.44
N ASN A 52 13.95 -4.63 12.79
CA ASN A 52 13.95 -4.38 11.37
C ASN A 52 13.90 -5.70 10.59
N SER A 53 13.21 -5.72 9.46
CA SER A 53 13.18 -6.87 8.57
C SER A 53 14.59 -7.24 8.05
N SER A 54 15.53 -6.28 8.05
CA SER A 54 16.93 -6.50 7.66
C SER A 54 17.85 -7.04 8.76
N CYS A 55 17.38 -7.20 10.01
CA CYS A 55 18.20 -7.74 11.11
C CYS A 55 18.84 -9.07 10.72
N MET A 56 20.18 -9.15 10.76
CA MET A 56 20.92 -10.40 10.57
C MET A 56 20.67 -11.33 11.76
N GLY A 57 20.62 -12.65 11.52
CA GLY A 57 20.35 -13.64 12.57
C GLY A 57 18.88 -13.78 12.99
N GLY A 58 17.98 -12.92 12.50
CA GLY A 58 16.53 -13.02 12.72
C GLY A 58 15.76 -13.21 11.40
N MET A 59 14.98 -12.19 11.02
CA MET A 59 14.22 -12.19 9.76
C MET A 59 15.15 -12.25 8.54
N ASN A 60 16.31 -11.58 8.58
CA ASN A 60 17.31 -11.59 7.52
C ASN A 60 16.74 -11.30 6.12
N ARG A 61 16.00 -10.20 5.99
CA ARG A 61 15.34 -9.72 4.77
C ARG A 61 14.26 -10.64 4.19
N ARG A 62 13.89 -11.71 4.90
CA ARG A 62 12.76 -12.57 4.50
C ARG A 62 11.44 -11.81 4.75
N PRO A 63 10.53 -11.73 3.77
CA PRO A 63 9.20 -11.18 3.98
C PRO A 63 8.46 -11.91 5.09
N ILE A 64 7.68 -11.18 5.89
CA ILE A 64 6.87 -11.75 6.97
C ILE A 64 5.40 -11.43 6.75
N LEU A 65 4.55 -12.38 7.16
CA LEU A 65 3.11 -12.19 7.21
C LEU A 65 2.69 -12.11 8.66
N THR A 66 1.96 -11.05 9.00
CA THR A 66 1.24 -10.98 10.26
C THR A 66 -0.09 -11.67 10.09
N ILE A 67 -0.42 -12.54 11.03
CA ILE A 67 -1.69 -13.27 11.08
C ILE A 67 -2.45 -12.76 12.29
N ILE A 68 -3.65 -12.25 12.05
CA ILE A 68 -4.59 -11.85 13.09
C ILE A 68 -5.70 -12.89 13.11
N THR A 69 -5.92 -13.50 14.26
CA THR A 69 -7.00 -14.43 14.51
C THR A 69 -7.98 -13.82 15.50
N LEU A 70 -9.27 -14.09 15.26
CA LEU A 70 -10.33 -13.89 16.24
C LEU A 70 -10.66 -15.27 16.78
N GLU A 71 -10.58 -15.45 18.10
CA GLU A 71 -10.70 -16.74 18.76
C GLU A 71 -11.67 -16.64 19.94
N THR A 72 -12.33 -17.74 20.27
CA THR A 72 -13.09 -17.85 21.52
C THR A 72 -12.14 -18.00 22.71
N PRO A 73 -12.62 -17.82 23.96
CA PRO A 73 -11.81 -18.07 25.16
C PRO A 73 -11.25 -19.50 25.24
N GLU A 74 -11.91 -20.47 24.59
CA GLU A 74 -11.48 -21.88 24.52
C GLU A 74 -10.47 -22.14 23.39
N GLY A 75 -10.07 -21.11 22.63
CA GLY A 75 -9.11 -21.21 21.53
C GLY A 75 -9.72 -21.66 20.19
N LEU A 76 -11.05 -21.61 20.03
CA LEU A 76 -11.69 -21.92 18.76
C LEU A 76 -11.60 -20.72 17.80
N LEU A 77 -11.11 -20.94 16.58
CA LEU A 77 -10.95 -19.89 15.58
C LEU A 77 -12.31 -19.47 14.99
N LEU A 78 -12.67 -18.20 15.20
CA LEU A 78 -13.84 -17.54 14.63
C LEU A 78 -13.53 -16.82 13.31
N GLY A 79 -12.30 -16.30 13.16
CA GLY A 79 -11.91 -15.56 11.98
C GLY A 79 -10.41 -15.41 11.85
N ARG A 80 -9.93 -15.17 10.62
CA ARG A 80 -8.51 -14.99 10.33
C ARG A 80 -8.29 -14.00 9.20
N ARG A 81 -7.33 -13.10 9.39
CA ARG A 81 -6.82 -12.20 8.35
C ARG A 81 -5.30 -12.21 8.38
N CYS A 82 -4.68 -12.02 7.22
CA CYS A 82 -3.24 -11.85 7.12
C CYS A 82 -2.89 -10.64 6.24
N PHE A 83 -1.74 -10.04 6.54
CA PHE A 83 -1.15 -8.97 5.75
C PHE A 83 0.37 -9.02 5.86
N GLU A 84 1.05 -8.54 4.82
CA GLU A 84 2.51 -8.46 4.77
C GLU A 84 3.01 -7.25 5.56
N VAL A 85 4.13 -7.43 6.27
CA VAL A 85 4.76 -6.37 7.05
C VAL A 85 6.24 -6.27 6.72
N ARG A 86 6.69 -5.04 6.50
CA ARG A 86 8.10 -4.69 6.34
C ARG A 86 8.50 -3.60 7.32
N VAL A 87 9.35 -3.95 8.28
CA VAL A 87 9.92 -3.01 9.24
C VAL A 87 11.22 -2.47 8.67
N CYS A 88 11.24 -1.18 8.34
CA CYS A 88 12.36 -0.54 7.67
C CYS A 88 12.54 0.91 8.14
N ALA A 89 13.73 1.46 7.90
CA ALA A 89 14.06 2.83 8.30
C ALA A 89 13.30 3.91 7.51
N CYS A 90 12.89 3.61 6.27
CA CYS A 90 12.25 4.59 5.37
C CYS A 90 10.98 4.01 4.72
N PRO A 91 9.86 3.82 5.45
CA PRO A 91 8.66 3.14 4.94
C PRO A 91 8.11 3.75 3.64
N GLY A 92 8.05 5.08 3.55
CA GLY A 92 7.52 5.75 2.36
C GLY A 92 8.40 5.63 1.10
N ARG A 93 9.72 5.44 1.27
CA ARG A 93 10.62 5.16 0.13
C ARG A 93 10.46 3.72 -0.32
N ASP A 94 10.58 2.79 0.63
CA ASP A 94 10.53 1.36 0.34
C ASP A 94 9.16 0.96 -0.25
N ARG A 95 8.05 1.51 0.27
CA ARG A 95 6.70 1.33 -0.30
C ARG A 95 6.63 1.76 -1.77
N ARG A 96 7.08 2.98 -2.10
CA ARG A 96 7.08 3.48 -3.48
C ARG A 96 7.89 2.57 -4.41
N THR A 97 9.09 2.18 -3.98
CA THR A 97 9.95 1.29 -4.75
C THR A 97 9.30 -0.09 -4.98
N GLU A 98 8.67 -0.66 -3.95
CA GLU A 98 8.00 -1.96 -4.04
C GLU A 98 6.76 -1.91 -4.93
N GLU A 99 5.93 -0.86 -4.81
CA GLU A 99 4.76 -0.62 -5.67
C GLU A 99 5.17 -0.37 -7.13
N ASP A 100 6.20 0.45 -7.38
CA ASP A 100 6.74 0.70 -8.72
C ASP A 100 7.30 -0.58 -9.36
N ASN A 101 8.03 -1.36 -8.58
CA ASN A 101 8.58 -2.64 -9.04
C ASN A 101 7.47 -3.65 -9.33
N TYR A 102 6.42 -3.67 -8.52
CA TYR A 102 5.24 -4.51 -8.75
C TYR A 102 4.52 -4.13 -10.04
N THR A 103 4.38 -2.82 -10.29
CA THR A 103 3.72 -2.26 -11.47
C THR A 103 4.53 -2.55 -12.75
N LYS A 104 5.85 -2.35 -12.70
CA LYS A 104 6.78 -2.71 -13.79
C LYS A 104 6.77 -4.20 -14.10
N LYS A 105 6.71 -5.06 -13.08
CA LYS A 105 6.59 -6.52 -13.26
C LYS A 105 5.27 -6.92 -13.91
N ARG A 106 4.20 -6.13 -13.73
CA ARG A 106 2.90 -6.32 -14.37
C ARG A 106 2.81 -5.69 -15.77
N GLY A 107 3.88 -5.12 -16.31
CA GLY A 107 3.90 -4.55 -17.66
C GLY A 107 3.28 -3.15 -17.78
N LEU A 108 2.72 -2.59 -16.71
CA LEU A 108 2.26 -1.20 -16.68
C LEU A 108 3.49 -0.29 -16.58
N LYS A 109 4.04 0.13 -17.72
CA LYS A 109 5.16 1.09 -17.73
C LYS A 109 4.59 2.48 -17.41
N PRO A 110 5.05 3.18 -16.35
CA PRO A 110 4.85 4.61 -16.27
C PRO A 110 5.69 5.26 -17.37
N SER A 111 5.03 5.91 -18.32
CA SER A 111 5.64 6.71 -19.37
C SER A 111 6.37 7.91 -18.76
N GLY A 112 7.65 7.70 -18.42
CA GLY A 112 8.51 8.72 -17.84
C GLY A 112 9.92 8.60 -18.39
N LYS A 113 10.17 9.22 -19.55
CA LYS A 113 11.49 9.34 -20.17
C LYS A 113 12.49 9.97 -19.22
N ARG A 114 13.65 9.32 -19.06
CA ARG A 114 14.93 10.01 -18.82
C ARG A 114 15.92 9.47 -19.84
N GLU A 115 16.10 10.27 -20.90
CA GLU A 115 17.04 10.04 -21.99
C GLU A 115 18.48 10.12 -21.45
N LEU A 116 19.28 9.10 -21.79
CA LEU A 116 20.74 9.11 -21.71
C LEU A 116 21.31 9.74 -22.99
N ALA A 117 22.44 10.42 -22.82
CA ALA A 117 23.00 11.43 -23.71
C ALA A 117 23.80 10.91 -24.92
N HIS A 118 24.00 11.85 -25.87
CA HIS A 118 25.08 12.04 -26.88
C HIS A 118 24.82 11.68 -28.36
N PRO A 119 25.50 12.34 -29.35
CA PRO A 119 25.52 13.79 -29.65
C PRO A 119 25.35 14.01 -31.21
N PRO A 120 25.67 15.16 -31.86
CA PRO A 120 24.81 15.75 -32.89
C PRO A 120 25.25 15.50 -34.35
N SER A 121 24.29 15.45 -35.28
CA SER A 121 24.57 15.75 -36.68
C SER A 121 23.42 16.57 -37.28
N SER A 122 23.83 17.61 -37.97
CA SER A 122 23.08 18.75 -38.49
C SER A 122 22.24 18.42 -39.73
N GLU A 123 20.95 18.79 -39.73
CA GLU A 123 20.21 19.38 -40.87
C GLU A 123 18.75 19.74 -40.49
N PRO A 124 18.09 20.75 -41.10
CA PRO A 124 16.84 21.34 -40.60
C PRO A 124 15.54 20.61 -41.07
N PRO A 125 14.40 20.78 -40.36
CA PRO A 125 13.27 19.84 -40.43
C PRO A 125 12.13 20.25 -41.39
N LEU A 126 11.49 19.25 -42.00
CA LEU A 126 10.15 19.34 -42.60
C LEU A 126 9.11 18.71 -41.64
N PRO A 127 7.91 19.31 -41.45
CA PRO A 127 7.01 18.92 -40.39
C PRO A 127 6.16 17.71 -40.79
N LYS A 128 6.55 16.51 -40.34
CA LYS A 128 5.63 15.37 -40.29
C LYS A 128 4.97 15.35 -38.92
N LYS A 129 3.69 15.73 -38.89
CA LYS A 129 2.78 15.46 -37.76
C LYS A 129 2.81 13.94 -37.50
N ARG A 130 3.62 13.49 -36.53
CA ARG A 130 3.47 12.16 -35.96
C ARG A 130 2.22 12.21 -35.09
N LEU A 131 1.14 11.67 -35.62
CA LEU A 131 0.05 11.16 -34.81
C LEU A 131 0.69 10.24 -33.77
N VAL A 132 0.45 10.56 -32.50
CA VAL A 132 0.69 9.66 -31.37
C VAL A 132 -0.24 8.49 -31.62
N VAL A 133 0.31 7.38 -32.11
CA VAL A 133 -0.41 6.11 -32.14
C VAL A 133 -0.25 5.53 -30.74
N ASP A 134 -1.39 5.37 -30.10
CA ASP A 134 -1.63 4.69 -28.85
C ASP A 134 -1.01 3.28 -28.92
N ASP A 135 -0.02 2.98 -28.09
CA ASP A 135 0.77 1.74 -28.10
C ASP A 135 0.14 0.68 -27.15
N ASP A 136 -1.09 0.92 -26.66
CA ASP A 136 -1.72 0.16 -25.57
C ASP A 136 -2.68 -0.95 -26.04
N GLU A 137 -2.91 -1.14 -27.34
CA GLU A 137 -3.76 -2.21 -27.90
C GLU A 137 -2.94 -3.36 -28.52
N GLU A 138 -1.98 -3.93 -27.79
CA GLU A 138 -1.27 -5.13 -28.27
C GLU A 138 -2.16 -6.38 -28.11
N ILE A 139 -2.76 -6.84 -29.20
CA ILE A 139 -3.63 -8.02 -29.22
C ILE A 139 -2.80 -9.30 -29.39
N PHE A 140 -2.86 -10.20 -28.40
CA PHE A 140 -2.26 -11.53 -28.47
C PHE A 140 -3.30 -12.61 -28.84
N THR A 141 -2.94 -13.56 -29.72
CA THR A 141 -3.83 -14.67 -30.10
C THR A 141 -3.47 -15.96 -29.36
N LEU A 142 -4.41 -16.52 -28.59
CA LEU A 142 -4.26 -17.81 -27.92
C LEU A 142 -5.05 -18.92 -28.63
N ARG A 143 -4.36 -19.94 -29.15
CA ARG A 143 -5.01 -21.10 -29.80
C ARG A 143 -5.44 -22.15 -28.76
N ILE A 144 -6.75 -22.39 -28.64
CA ILE A 144 -7.33 -23.30 -27.65
C ILE A 144 -8.00 -24.49 -28.35
N LYS A 145 -7.68 -25.71 -27.92
CA LYS A 145 -8.37 -26.94 -28.38
C LYS A 145 -9.53 -27.29 -27.44
N GLY A 146 -10.73 -27.42 -28.00
CA GLY A 146 -11.94 -27.85 -27.30
C GLY A 146 -12.86 -26.69 -26.89
N ARG A 147 -14.15 -26.81 -27.23
CA ARG A 147 -15.15 -25.74 -27.06
C ARG A 147 -15.37 -25.34 -25.60
N SER A 148 -15.44 -26.30 -24.69
CA SER A 148 -15.61 -26.04 -23.25
C SER A 148 -14.45 -25.21 -22.67
N ARG A 149 -13.21 -25.49 -23.09
CA ARG A 149 -12.02 -24.73 -22.63
C ARG A 149 -12.02 -23.31 -23.20
N TYR A 150 -12.41 -23.17 -24.46
CA TYR A 150 -12.56 -21.87 -25.10
C TYR A 150 -13.61 -21.02 -24.36
N GLU A 151 -14.80 -21.57 -24.07
CA GLU A 151 -15.86 -20.85 -23.36
C GLU A 151 -15.44 -20.42 -21.95
N MET A 152 -14.64 -21.23 -21.25
CA MET A 152 -14.07 -20.86 -19.95
C MET A 152 -13.09 -19.69 -20.05
N ILE A 153 -12.12 -19.78 -20.96
CA ILE A 153 -11.10 -18.72 -21.14
C ILE A 153 -11.74 -17.44 -21.67
N LYS A 154 -12.72 -17.55 -22.57
CA LYS A 154 -13.50 -16.41 -23.08
C LYS A 154 -14.20 -15.67 -21.93
N LYS A 155 -14.94 -16.39 -21.08
CA LYS A 155 -15.61 -15.78 -19.92
C LYS A 155 -14.65 -15.06 -18.98
N LEU A 156 -13.44 -15.62 -18.79
CA LEU A 156 -12.41 -15.00 -17.96
C LEU A 156 -11.89 -13.73 -18.63
N ASN A 157 -11.60 -13.77 -19.94
CA ASN A 157 -11.12 -12.61 -20.69
C ASN A 157 -12.16 -11.47 -20.67
N ASP A 158 -13.41 -11.77 -21.01
CA ASP A 158 -14.52 -10.80 -21.01
C ASP A 158 -14.70 -10.14 -19.62
N ALA A 159 -14.47 -10.89 -18.53
CA ALA A 159 -14.56 -10.36 -17.16
C ALA A 159 -13.38 -9.42 -16.81
N LEU A 160 -12.17 -9.71 -17.29
CA LEU A 160 -11.00 -8.85 -17.07
C LEU A 160 -11.14 -7.53 -17.82
N GLU A 161 -11.58 -7.55 -19.07
CA GLU A 161 -11.84 -6.34 -19.87
C GLU A 161 -12.90 -5.44 -19.21
N LEU A 162 -13.94 -6.04 -18.65
CA LEU A 162 -14.97 -5.32 -17.90
C LEU A 162 -14.40 -4.69 -16.62
N GLN A 163 -13.54 -5.40 -15.90
CA GLN A 163 -12.90 -4.89 -14.69
C GLN A 163 -11.99 -3.69 -14.97
N GLU A 164 -11.19 -3.74 -16.03
CA GLU A 164 -10.34 -2.62 -16.46
C GLU A 164 -11.16 -1.38 -16.81
N SER A 165 -12.27 -1.57 -17.53
CA SER A 165 -13.21 -0.49 -17.87
C SER A 165 -13.79 0.21 -16.63
N LEU A 166 -14.18 -0.57 -15.61
CA LEU A 166 -14.72 -0.04 -14.36
C LEU A 166 -13.66 0.71 -13.54
N ASP A 167 -12.43 0.22 -13.51
CA ASP A 167 -11.35 0.86 -12.76
C ASP A 167 -10.91 2.19 -13.41
N GLN A 168 -10.91 2.27 -14.75
CA GLN A 168 -10.72 3.53 -15.48
C GLN A 168 -11.84 4.54 -15.18
N GLN A 169 -13.11 4.10 -15.11
CA GLN A 169 -14.24 4.98 -14.81
C GLN A 169 -14.19 5.56 -13.38
N LYS A 170 -13.70 4.80 -12.40
CA LYS A 170 -13.50 5.27 -11.01
C LYS A 170 -12.42 6.36 -10.90
N VAL A 171 -11.35 6.27 -11.70
CA VAL A 171 -10.28 7.28 -11.75
C VAL A 171 -10.84 8.62 -12.26
N THR A 172 -11.69 8.59 -13.28
CA THR A 172 -12.32 9.80 -13.86
C THR A 172 -13.27 10.50 -12.88
N ILE A 173 -14.00 9.74 -12.06
CA ILE A 173 -14.95 10.28 -11.08
C ILE A 173 -14.22 10.93 -9.88
N LYS A 174 -13.12 10.34 -9.39
CA LYS A 174 -12.31 10.96 -8.33
C LYS A 174 -11.69 12.29 -8.76
N CYS A 175 -11.30 12.43 -10.02
CA CYS A 175 -10.71 13.66 -10.55
C CYS A 175 -11.72 14.82 -10.65
N ARG A 176 -13.03 14.53 -10.84
CA ARG A 176 -14.08 15.55 -10.86
C ARG A 176 -14.44 16.09 -9.47
N LYS A 177 -14.31 15.28 -8.41
CA LYS A 177 -14.69 15.68 -7.04
C LYS A 177 -13.67 16.63 -6.35
N CYS A 178 -12.47 16.81 -6.92
CA CYS A 178 -11.44 17.70 -6.37
C CYS A 178 -11.40 19.11 -6.99
N ARG A 179 -12.33 19.47 -7.88
CA ARG A 179 -12.30 20.77 -8.58
C ARG A 179 -13.21 21.85 -7.99
N ASP A 180 -14.15 21.48 -7.12
CA ASP A 180 -15.11 22.41 -6.52
C ASP A 180 -14.96 22.52 -5.00
N GLU A 181 -13.78 22.95 -4.53
CA GLU A 181 -13.69 23.63 -3.24
C GLU A 181 -12.89 24.93 -3.37
N ILE A 182 -13.56 25.98 -2.88
CA ILE A 182 -13.30 27.40 -3.01
C ILE A 182 -11.93 27.78 -2.43
N LYS A 183 -11.10 28.49 -3.22
CA LYS A 183 -9.85 29.11 -2.76
C LYS A 183 -10.14 30.12 -1.63
N PRO A 184 -9.53 30.02 -0.44
CA PRO A 184 -9.59 31.10 0.54
C PRO A 184 -8.63 32.23 0.12
N LYS A 185 -9.17 33.45 0.14
CA LYS A 185 -8.49 34.71 -0.18
C LYS A 185 -7.44 35.05 0.88
N LYS A 186 -6.29 35.56 0.42
CA LYS A 186 -5.19 36.08 1.27
C LYS A 186 -5.69 37.24 2.14
N GLY A 187 -5.67 37.04 3.46
CA GLY A 187 -5.96 38.06 4.49
C GLY A 187 -4.67 38.59 5.11
N LYS A 188 -4.71 39.86 5.53
CA LYS A 188 -3.59 40.76 5.81
C LYS A 188 -2.86 40.43 7.13
N LYS A 189 -1.53 40.64 7.17
CA LYS A 189 -0.71 40.62 8.40
C LYS A 189 -1.10 41.80 9.29
N LEU A 190 -1.42 41.55 10.55
CA LEU A 190 -1.55 42.57 11.59
C LEU A 190 -0.20 42.71 12.31
N LEU A 191 0.35 43.92 12.34
CA LEU A 191 1.50 44.31 13.15
C LEU A 191 1.04 44.41 14.61
N VAL A 192 1.67 43.64 15.50
CA VAL A 192 1.58 43.88 16.95
C VAL A 192 2.92 44.48 17.38
N LYS A 193 2.81 45.63 18.04
CA LYS A 193 3.87 46.46 18.59
C LYS A 193 4.15 45.93 20.00
N ASP A 194 5.32 45.34 20.21
CA ASP A 194 5.77 44.95 21.55
C ASP A 194 6.34 46.20 22.26
N GLU A 195 5.74 46.55 23.38
CA GLU A 195 6.28 47.52 24.35
C GLU A 195 7.16 46.76 25.37
N GLN A 196 8.37 47.29 25.60
CA GLN A 196 9.28 46.84 26.67
C GLN A 196 8.69 47.12 28.06
N PRO A 197 9.12 46.37 29.09
CA PRO A 197 9.22 46.94 30.41
C PRO A 197 10.68 46.99 30.91
N ASP A 198 10.89 48.04 31.70
CA ASP A 198 12.10 48.59 32.28
C ASP A 198 12.99 47.64 33.10
N SER A 199 14.25 48.06 33.17
CA SER A 199 15.28 47.60 34.09
C SER A 199 15.09 48.23 35.48
N GLU A 200 15.26 47.42 36.52
CA GLU A 200 16.16 47.66 37.66
C GLU A 200 16.72 46.32 38.15
#